data_AF-A0A3M1D8N7-F1
#
_entry.id   AF-A0A3M1D8N7-F1
#
_cell.length_a   1.000
_cell.length_b   1.000
_cell.length_c   1.000
_cell.angle_alpha   90.00
_cell.angle_beta   90.00
_cell.angle_gamma   90.00
#
_symmetry.space_group_name_H-M   'P 1'
#
loop_
_entity.id
_entity.type
_entity.pdbx_description
1 polymer ?
#
loop_
_entity_poly.entity_id
_entity_poly.type
_entity_poly.pdbx_seq_one_letter_code
_entity_poly.pdbx_strand_id
1 'polypeptide(L)'
;MASPLSLILPLALGLGLACGDKGDDTGGAADGGAADGAATDGGAAGDCVPDPPACEDDLITDLSLQDDEVSDGAVTTTTDGDDYVTVIDASAGGYNSASTNPWVYVRFTDGGAEKVKIDDEAALDDLTWDLSLRRYIIRVNGGDSGPGCVGAIPLLEATYDSIDAVPDGIEDSDFQADDFYTDDCTFINDSSGLEGSPSVVLGPWWEYPNCVATTMVPFLLRTSDGSIIKMVVEAYYESGQEDCNNNGVPGSNSAIITIRWRKLQ
;
A
#
# COMPACT_ATOMS: atom_id res chain seq x y z
N MET A 1 41.89 -38.98 27.00
CA MET A 1 43.29 -39.27 26.61
C MET A 1 43.66 -38.36 25.46
N ALA A 2 44.66 -37.51 25.70
CA ALA A 2 45.60 -36.86 24.78
C ALA A 2 45.16 -36.42 23.36
N SER A 3 45.09 -35.09 23.18
CA SER A 3 45.65 -34.34 22.03
C SER A 3 47.19 -34.54 21.96
N PRO A 4 48.01 -34.04 21.01
CA PRO A 4 47.74 -33.07 19.92
C PRO A 4 48.49 -33.36 18.58
N LEU A 5 48.37 -32.49 17.58
CA LEU A 5 49.55 -32.05 16.82
C LEU A 5 49.36 -30.63 16.29
N SER A 6 50.34 -29.78 16.58
CA SER A 6 50.48 -28.39 16.18
C SER A 6 51.79 -28.30 15.40
N LEU A 7 51.87 -27.50 14.32
CA LEU A 7 53.12 -26.83 13.97
C LEU A 7 52.87 -25.58 13.11
N ILE A 8 53.63 -24.55 13.46
CA ILE A 8 53.60 -23.15 13.00
C ILE A 8 54.86 -22.89 12.12
N LEU A 9 54.86 -21.79 11.34
CA LEU A 9 55.93 -20.77 11.13
C LEU A 9 56.24 -20.45 9.61
N PRO A 10 56.93 -19.33 9.23
CA PRO A 10 56.36 -18.03 8.79
C PRO A 10 57.07 -17.40 7.53
N LEU A 11 56.98 -16.06 7.38
CA LEU A 11 57.83 -15.10 6.59
C LEU A 11 57.46 -14.90 5.10
N ALA A 12 57.50 -13.73 4.43
CA ALA A 12 58.19 -12.43 4.59
C ALA A 12 57.37 -11.32 3.84
N LEU A 13 57.23 -10.08 4.34
CA LEU A 13 58.06 -8.87 4.17
C LEU A 13 58.23 -8.33 2.72
N GLY A 14 57.72 -7.12 2.47
CA GLY A 14 58.04 -6.27 1.31
C GLY A 14 57.61 -4.81 1.56
N LEU A 15 58.58 -3.89 1.51
CA LEU A 15 58.56 -2.51 1.98
C LEU A 15 58.82 -1.54 0.79
N GLY A 16 58.22 -0.34 0.81
CA GLY A 16 58.64 0.85 0.04
C GLY A 16 57.57 1.95 0.13
N LEU A 17 57.71 3.03 0.91
CA LEU A 17 58.45 4.31 0.65
C LEU A 17 58.17 4.88 -0.77
N ALA A 18 57.76 6.14 -1.00
CA ALA A 18 58.03 7.39 -0.28
C ALA A 18 57.10 8.58 -0.67
N CYS A 19 56.99 9.55 0.26
CA CYS A 19 56.96 11.04 0.19
C CYS A 19 56.27 11.78 -0.98
N GLY A 20 55.32 12.71 -0.76
CA GLY A 20 55.50 14.13 -0.34
C GLY A 20 55.41 15.06 -1.59
N ASP A 21 54.89 16.29 -1.66
CA ASP A 21 54.50 17.35 -0.73
C ASP A 21 53.63 18.40 -1.50
N LYS A 22 52.84 19.18 -0.74
CA LYS A 22 52.21 20.53 -0.93
C LYS A 22 52.14 21.25 -2.29
N GLY A 23 50.98 21.90 -2.51
CA GLY A 23 50.86 23.38 -2.49
C GLY A 23 50.56 24.12 -3.81
N ASP A 24 49.36 24.73 -3.85
CA ASP A 24 48.83 25.93 -4.56
C ASP A 24 49.56 26.54 -5.77
N ASP A 25 48.82 26.83 -6.86
CA ASP A 25 48.32 28.20 -7.13
C ASP A 25 47.61 28.36 -8.51
N THR A 26 46.50 29.11 -8.47
CA THR A 26 45.97 30.07 -9.49
C THR A 26 45.48 29.64 -10.89
N GLY A 27 44.20 29.96 -11.15
CA GLY A 27 43.83 30.96 -12.17
C GLY A 27 43.21 30.50 -13.51
N GLY A 28 41.95 30.89 -13.75
CA GLY A 28 41.55 31.48 -15.05
C GLY A 28 40.48 30.79 -15.91
N ALA A 29 39.29 31.41 -15.92
CA ALA A 29 38.40 31.70 -17.07
C ALA A 29 37.65 30.59 -17.84
N ALA A 30 36.34 30.54 -17.57
CA ALA A 30 35.16 30.62 -18.45
C ALA A 30 35.20 30.15 -19.93
N ASP A 31 34.30 29.21 -20.25
CA ASP A 31 33.26 29.23 -21.31
C ASP A 31 32.39 27.98 -21.09
N GLY A 32 31.05 28.01 -21.02
CA GLY A 32 30.12 28.59 -21.97
C GLY A 32 29.49 27.45 -22.80
N GLY A 33 28.50 26.73 -22.25
CA GLY A 33 27.82 25.63 -22.95
C GLY A 33 26.49 25.27 -22.29
N ALA A 34 25.41 25.74 -22.91
CA ALA A 34 24.02 25.54 -22.50
C ALA A 34 23.59 24.06 -22.57
N ALA A 35 22.78 23.65 -21.60
CA ALA A 35 21.87 22.51 -21.73
C ALA A 35 20.48 22.97 -21.28
N ASP A 36 19.60 23.09 -22.27
CA ASP A 36 18.17 23.34 -22.11
C ASP A 36 17.47 22.13 -21.47
N GLY A 37 16.47 22.42 -20.64
CA GLY A 37 15.28 21.58 -20.51
C GLY A 37 15.20 20.64 -19.30
N ALA A 38 15.32 21.17 -18.08
CA ALA A 38 14.69 20.52 -16.92
C ALA A 38 13.24 21.01 -16.81
N ALA A 39 12.32 20.26 -17.42
CA ALA A 39 10.90 20.35 -17.10
C ALA A 39 10.61 19.35 -15.98
N THR A 40 10.54 19.84 -14.75
CA THR A 40 9.88 19.16 -13.62
C THR A 40 9.57 20.21 -12.57
N ASP A 41 8.32 20.67 -12.53
CA ASP A 41 7.67 20.90 -11.24
C ASP A 41 6.15 20.89 -11.45
N GLY A 42 5.62 19.68 -11.61
CA GLY A 42 4.20 19.43 -11.42
C GLY A 42 3.98 19.23 -9.94
N GLY A 43 3.44 20.25 -9.28
CA GLY A 43 2.77 20.23 -7.97
C GLY A 43 3.40 19.35 -6.90
N ALA A 44 4.15 19.96 -5.98
CA ALA A 44 4.51 19.32 -4.72
C ALA A 44 3.25 18.80 -4.02
N ALA A 45 3.11 17.48 -3.95
CA ALA A 45 2.39 16.82 -2.88
C ALA A 45 2.92 17.41 -1.56
N GLY A 46 2.03 17.78 -0.64
CA GLY A 46 2.45 18.18 0.71
C GLY A 46 3.42 17.13 1.24
N ASP A 47 4.61 17.55 1.67
CA ASP A 47 5.75 16.67 1.95
C ASP A 47 5.33 15.51 2.86
N CYS A 48 5.01 14.35 2.26
CA CYS A 48 4.72 13.16 3.03
C CYS A 48 6.01 12.74 3.74
N VAL A 49 6.02 12.89 5.06
CA VAL A 49 7.13 12.43 5.89
C VAL A 49 6.86 10.97 6.25
N PRO A 50 7.75 10.03 5.88
CA PRO A 50 7.60 8.64 6.26
C PRO A 50 7.43 8.46 7.76
N ASP A 51 6.41 7.71 8.18
CA ASP A 51 6.12 7.43 9.58
C ASP A 51 5.81 5.94 9.77
N PRO A 52 6.83 5.09 10.03
CA PRO A 52 6.64 3.66 10.18
C PRO A 52 5.63 3.30 11.28
N PRO A 53 4.87 2.20 11.13
CA PRO A 53 3.90 1.77 12.14
C PRO A 53 4.52 1.60 13.54
N ALA A 54 3.91 2.20 14.56
CA ALA A 54 4.47 2.18 15.91
C ALA A 54 4.47 0.78 16.57
N CYS A 55 3.50 -0.06 16.20
CA CYS A 55 3.24 -1.38 16.78
C CYS A 55 3.63 -2.51 15.81
N GLU A 56 4.81 -2.39 15.16
CA GLU A 56 5.26 -3.26 14.07
C GLU A 56 5.22 -4.77 14.40
N ASP A 57 5.76 -5.18 15.55
CA ASP A 57 5.79 -6.59 15.97
C ASP A 57 4.38 -7.20 16.13
N ASP A 58 3.46 -6.41 16.72
CA ASP A 58 2.06 -6.80 16.90
C ASP A 58 1.34 -6.84 15.55
N LEU A 59 1.57 -5.84 14.69
CA LEU A 59 1.04 -5.76 13.33
C LEU A 59 1.41 -6.99 12.50
N ILE A 60 2.68 -7.40 12.53
CA ILE A 60 3.19 -8.61 11.85
C ILE A 60 2.42 -9.85 12.31
N THR A 61 2.20 -9.97 13.62
CA THR A 61 1.53 -11.13 14.22
C THR A 61 0.02 -11.13 13.95
N ASP A 62 -0.67 -10.04 14.28
CA ASP A 62 -2.13 -9.92 14.23
C ASP A 62 -2.65 -9.97 12.79
N LEU A 63 -1.93 -9.35 11.84
CA LEU A 63 -2.26 -9.42 10.42
C LEU A 63 -1.58 -10.58 9.70
N SER A 64 -0.85 -11.44 10.40
CA SER A 64 -0.12 -12.57 9.80
C SER A 64 0.62 -12.13 8.54
N LEU A 65 1.48 -11.11 8.66
CA LEU A 65 2.31 -10.62 7.58
C LEU A 65 3.36 -11.69 7.23
N GLN A 66 3.60 -11.87 5.93
CA GLN A 66 4.58 -12.82 5.42
C GLN A 66 5.87 -12.11 4.99
N ASP A 67 7.00 -12.68 5.39
CA ASP A 67 8.34 -12.30 4.94
C ASP A 67 8.79 -13.18 3.76
N ASP A 68 9.69 -12.64 2.93
CA ASP A 68 10.33 -13.33 1.80
C ASP A 68 9.36 -13.93 0.75
N GLU A 69 8.07 -13.54 0.78
CA GLU A 69 7.03 -14.03 -0.13
C GLU A 69 6.16 -12.89 -0.70
N VAL A 70 6.25 -12.67 -2.01
CA VAL A 70 5.36 -11.77 -2.73
C VAL A 70 4.10 -12.53 -3.12
N SER A 71 2.93 -11.92 -2.93
CA SER A 71 1.65 -12.53 -3.32
C SER A 71 1.61 -12.95 -4.79
N ASP A 72 0.87 -14.01 -5.08
CA ASP A 72 0.54 -14.44 -6.45
C ASP A 72 -0.70 -13.73 -7.01
N GLY A 73 -1.45 -13.00 -6.17
CA GLY A 73 -2.70 -12.34 -6.56
C GLY A 73 -2.52 -11.38 -7.74
N ALA A 74 -3.31 -11.56 -8.81
CA ALA A 74 -3.26 -10.72 -9.99
C ALA A 74 -3.94 -9.36 -9.76
N VAL A 75 -3.40 -8.30 -10.37
CA VAL A 75 -4.03 -6.99 -10.47
C VAL A 75 -4.18 -6.67 -11.95
N THR A 76 -5.40 -6.46 -12.40
CA THR A 76 -5.70 -6.16 -13.80
C THR A 76 -6.61 -4.95 -13.88
N THR A 77 -6.30 -4.02 -14.77
CA THR A 77 -7.08 -2.79 -14.94
C THR A 77 -7.59 -2.69 -16.37
N THR A 78 -8.86 -2.35 -16.51
CA THR A 78 -9.50 -1.95 -17.76
C THR A 78 -10.08 -0.54 -17.61
N THR A 79 -10.56 0.02 -18.72
CA THR A 79 -11.22 1.32 -18.75
C THR A 79 -12.69 1.15 -19.11
N ASP A 80 -13.57 1.88 -18.42
CA ASP A 80 -15.00 1.99 -18.70
C ASP A 80 -15.41 3.46 -18.68
N GLY A 81 -15.52 4.06 -19.87
CA GLY A 81 -15.65 5.51 -20.00
C GLY A 81 -14.41 6.23 -19.47
N ASP A 82 -14.62 7.15 -18.53
CA ASP A 82 -13.56 7.91 -17.86
C ASP A 82 -13.03 7.20 -16.59
N ASP A 83 -13.64 6.08 -16.20
CA ASP A 83 -13.23 5.31 -15.04
C ASP A 83 -12.27 4.19 -15.41
N TYR A 84 -11.41 3.85 -14.47
CA TYR A 84 -10.73 2.57 -14.41
C TYR A 84 -11.57 1.56 -13.64
N VAL A 85 -11.55 0.31 -14.10
CA VAL A 85 -12.10 -0.84 -13.38
C VAL A 85 -10.95 -1.80 -13.13
N THR A 86 -10.57 -1.92 -11.87
CA THR A 86 -9.45 -2.75 -11.42
C THR A 86 -9.98 -4.00 -10.72
N VAL A 87 -9.58 -5.17 -11.21
CA VAL A 87 -9.86 -6.47 -10.60
C VAL A 87 -8.60 -6.98 -9.90
N ILE A 88 -8.73 -7.32 -8.62
CA ILE A 88 -7.66 -7.74 -7.73
C ILE A 88 -8.01 -9.13 -7.16
N ASP A 89 -7.13 -10.11 -7.38
CA ASP A 89 -7.22 -11.40 -6.70
C ASP A 89 -6.61 -11.27 -5.29
N ALA A 90 -7.46 -10.91 -4.33
CA ALA A 90 -7.14 -10.88 -2.90
C ALA A 90 -7.52 -12.20 -2.21
N SER A 91 -7.62 -13.32 -2.96
CA SER A 91 -8.14 -14.58 -2.44
C SER A 91 -7.25 -15.19 -1.38
N ALA A 92 -5.94 -14.98 -1.46
CA ALA A 92 -4.94 -15.48 -0.51
C ALA A 92 -5.10 -17.00 -0.24
N GLY A 93 -5.34 -17.78 -1.30
CA GLY A 93 -5.55 -19.23 -1.21
C GLY A 93 -6.87 -19.65 -0.55
N GLY A 94 -7.78 -18.71 -0.30
CA GLY A 94 -9.08 -18.94 0.35
C GLY A 94 -9.04 -18.71 1.87
N TYR A 95 -10.23 -18.73 2.49
CA TYR A 95 -10.40 -18.39 3.91
C TYR A 95 -9.45 -19.16 4.85
N ASN A 96 -9.30 -20.48 4.65
CA ASN A 96 -8.48 -21.33 5.53
C ASN A 96 -6.97 -21.17 5.32
N SER A 97 -6.55 -20.51 4.24
CA SER A 97 -5.13 -20.35 3.89
C SER A 97 -4.66 -18.90 3.98
N ALA A 98 -5.59 -17.95 4.21
CA ALA A 98 -5.33 -16.53 4.12
C ALA A 98 -4.22 -16.05 5.07
N SER A 99 -4.13 -16.62 6.28
CA SER A 99 -3.11 -16.25 7.27
C SER A 99 -1.71 -16.76 6.94
N THR A 100 -1.54 -17.60 5.92
CA THR A 100 -0.24 -18.09 5.46
C THR A 100 0.03 -17.68 4.01
N ASN A 101 -0.69 -16.68 3.52
CA ASN A 101 -0.52 -16.13 2.18
C ASN A 101 -0.37 -14.60 2.30
N PRO A 102 0.56 -14.00 1.55
CA PRO A 102 0.84 -12.57 1.62
C PRO A 102 -0.30 -11.70 1.07
N TRP A 103 -0.30 -10.42 1.45
CA TRP A 103 -1.23 -9.42 0.96
C TRP A 103 -0.89 -8.99 -0.48
N VAL A 104 -1.90 -8.49 -1.20
CA VAL A 104 -1.68 -7.89 -2.53
C VAL A 104 -1.53 -6.39 -2.37
N TYR A 105 -0.36 -5.85 -2.73
CA TYR A 105 -0.09 -4.41 -2.73
C TYR A 105 -0.37 -3.79 -4.11
N VAL A 106 -1.05 -2.64 -4.11
CA VAL A 106 -1.54 -1.96 -5.32
C VAL A 106 -1.17 -0.49 -5.27
N ARG A 107 -0.75 0.06 -6.41
CA ARG A 107 -0.53 1.50 -6.63
C ARG A 107 -1.40 1.98 -7.79
N PHE A 108 -2.06 3.12 -7.62
CA PHE A 108 -2.80 3.81 -8.66
C PHE A 108 -1.88 4.73 -9.47
N THR A 109 -2.01 4.69 -10.79
CA THR A 109 -1.21 5.52 -11.71
C THR A 109 -2.11 6.14 -12.78
N ASP A 110 -1.56 7.07 -13.58
CA ASP A 110 -2.28 7.61 -14.74
C ASP A 110 -2.59 6.55 -15.82
N GLY A 111 -1.97 5.37 -15.75
CA GLY A 111 -2.19 4.24 -16.66
C GLY A 111 -3.15 3.17 -16.14
N GLY A 112 -3.71 3.35 -14.95
CA GLY A 112 -4.45 2.34 -14.22
C GLY A 112 -3.73 1.86 -12.96
N ALA A 113 -4.31 0.89 -12.26
CA ALA A 113 -3.71 0.33 -11.05
C ALA A 113 -2.68 -0.76 -11.41
N GLU A 114 -1.55 -0.74 -10.71
CA GLU A 114 -0.43 -1.66 -10.86
C GLU A 114 -0.20 -2.44 -9.56
N LYS A 115 0.24 -3.69 -9.69
CA LYS A 115 0.72 -4.47 -8.55
C LYS A 115 2.11 -4.01 -8.12
N VAL A 116 2.28 -3.71 -6.84
CA VAL A 116 3.60 -3.51 -6.22
C VAL A 116 4.14 -4.89 -5.82
N LYS A 117 5.32 -5.24 -6.31
CA LYS A 117 5.92 -6.58 -6.11
C LYS A 117 6.84 -6.57 -4.89
N ILE A 118 6.22 -6.56 -3.73
CA ILE A 118 6.86 -6.57 -2.41
C ILE A 118 6.20 -7.64 -1.53
N ASP A 119 6.94 -8.16 -0.57
CA ASP A 119 6.41 -8.96 0.55
C ASP A 119 5.82 -8.04 1.63
N ASP A 120 5.22 -8.63 2.67
CA ASP A 120 4.46 -7.85 3.64
C ASP A 120 5.35 -7.09 4.64
N GLU A 121 6.50 -7.64 5.02
CA GLU A 121 7.41 -6.97 5.95
C GLU A 121 8.15 -5.82 5.24
N ALA A 122 8.61 -6.01 4.01
CA ALA A 122 9.18 -4.94 3.20
C ALA A 122 8.20 -3.78 2.95
N ALA A 123 6.88 -4.05 2.95
CA ALA A 123 5.87 -3.02 2.78
C ALA A 123 5.78 -2.03 3.96
N LEU A 124 6.30 -2.40 5.14
CA LEU A 124 6.33 -1.56 6.34
C LEU A 124 7.35 -0.40 6.23
N ASP A 125 8.26 -0.49 5.25
CA ASP A 125 9.24 0.55 4.92
C ASP A 125 9.00 1.18 3.53
N ASP A 126 7.95 0.77 2.80
CA ASP A 126 7.70 1.18 1.42
C ASP A 126 6.59 2.24 1.31
N LEU A 127 6.91 3.36 0.67
CA LEU A 127 6.00 4.51 0.50
C LEU A 127 5.18 4.47 -0.80
N THR A 128 5.37 3.44 -1.63
CA THR A 128 4.93 3.46 -3.02
C THR A 128 3.62 2.73 -3.27
N TRP A 129 3.18 1.87 -2.35
CA TRP A 129 1.86 1.25 -2.42
C TRP A 129 0.79 2.18 -1.87
N ASP A 130 -0.43 2.09 -2.42
CA ASP A 130 -1.59 2.86 -1.97
C ASP A 130 -2.52 1.99 -1.14
N LEU A 131 -2.86 0.81 -1.66
CA LEU A 131 -3.75 -0.15 -0.99
C LEU A 131 -3.04 -1.50 -0.80
N SER A 132 -3.38 -2.19 0.29
CA SER A 132 -3.10 -3.62 0.42
C SER A 132 -4.37 -4.40 0.70
N LEU A 133 -4.52 -5.55 0.04
CA LEU A 133 -5.76 -6.32 0.05
C LEU A 133 -5.50 -7.77 0.43
N ARG A 134 -6.31 -8.28 1.36
CA ARG A 134 -6.38 -9.71 1.68
C ARG A 134 -7.78 -10.05 2.15
N ARG A 135 -8.41 -11.00 1.46
CA ARG A 135 -9.82 -11.35 1.69
C ARG A 135 -10.69 -10.11 1.56
N TYR A 136 -11.45 -9.74 2.59
CA TYR A 136 -12.31 -8.56 2.59
C TYR A 136 -11.63 -7.32 3.21
N ILE A 137 -10.39 -7.45 3.67
CA ILE A 137 -9.69 -6.35 4.31
C ILE A 137 -8.96 -5.56 3.23
N ILE A 138 -9.17 -4.24 3.23
CA ILE A 138 -8.50 -3.27 2.36
C ILE A 138 -7.88 -2.23 3.26
N ARG A 139 -6.55 -2.18 3.28
CA ARG A 139 -5.76 -1.22 4.06
C ARG A 139 -5.22 -0.11 3.17
N VAL A 140 -4.93 1.04 3.75
CA VAL A 140 -4.23 2.15 3.08
C VAL A 140 -2.78 2.25 3.57
N ASN A 141 -1.87 2.77 2.75
CA ASN A 141 -0.50 3.04 3.18
C ASN A 141 -0.40 4.31 4.04
N GLY A 142 -0.87 4.21 5.27
CA GLY A 142 -0.73 5.25 6.28
C GLY A 142 -1.26 4.79 7.63
N GLY A 143 -0.76 5.44 8.69
CA GLY A 143 -1.11 5.10 10.07
C GLY A 143 -0.57 3.73 10.45
N ASP A 144 -1.39 2.90 11.07
CA ASP A 144 -0.97 1.57 11.55
C ASP A 144 -0.64 0.58 10.43
N SER A 145 -1.09 0.86 9.21
CA SER A 145 -0.94 -0.06 8.08
C SER A 145 0.37 0.06 7.33
N GLY A 146 1.04 1.20 7.37
CA GLY A 146 2.25 1.46 6.58
C GLY A 146 2.78 2.89 6.71
N PRO A 147 4.00 3.13 6.21
CA PRO A 147 4.77 4.35 6.48
C PRO A 147 4.33 5.58 5.69
N GLY A 148 3.42 5.43 4.73
CA GLY A 148 2.97 6.48 3.82
C GLY A 148 1.95 7.45 4.44
N CYS A 149 1.48 8.38 3.60
CA CYS A 149 0.46 9.37 3.96
C CYS A 149 -0.86 9.17 3.20
N VAL A 150 -1.06 7.94 2.69
CA VAL A 150 -2.29 7.57 2.01
C VAL A 150 -3.41 7.56 3.02
N GLY A 151 -4.50 8.22 2.68
CA GLY A 151 -5.67 8.30 3.54
C GLY A 151 -6.94 8.36 2.72
N ALA A 152 -8.05 8.06 3.37
CA ALA A 152 -9.36 8.01 2.73
C ALA A 152 -10.41 8.82 3.49
N ILE A 153 -11.48 9.17 2.77
CA ILE A 153 -12.69 9.76 3.32
C ILE A 153 -13.87 8.94 2.81
N PRO A 154 -14.58 8.19 3.68
CA PRO A 154 -15.82 7.54 3.30
C PRO A 154 -16.94 8.59 3.11
N LEU A 155 -17.61 8.57 1.97
CA LEU A 155 -18.70 9.48 1.66
C LEU A 155 -20.05 8.77 1.81
N LEU A 156 -20.44 8.53 3.07
CA LEU A 156 -21.59 7.69 3.44
C LEU A 156 -22.96 8.17 2.90
N GLU A 157 -23.06 9.46 2.56
CA GLU A 157 -24.30 10.07 2.06
C GLU A 157 -24.23 10.42 0.56
N ALA A 158 -23.19 9.96 -0.15
CA ALA A 158 -22.98 10.21 -1.58
C ALA A 158 -23.09 8.92 -2.41
N THR A 159 -23.25 9.08 -3.72
CA THR A 159 -23.08 8.00 -4.70
C THR A 159 -21.84 8.25 -5.54
N TYR A 160 -21.22 7.18 -6.06
CA TYR A 160 -20.02 7.28 -6.91
C TYR A 160 -20.22 8.25 -8.09
N ASP A 161 -21.37 8.20 -8.75
CA ASP A 161 -21.71 9.05 -9.89
C ASP A 161 -21.90 10.53 -9.53
N SER A 162 -22.20 10.84 -8.27
CA SER A 162 -22.41 12.23 -7.82
C SER A 162 -21.10 12.99 -7.58
N ILE A 163 -19.96 12.30 -7.60
CA ILE A 163 -18.65 12.86 -7.27
C ILE A 163 -17.89 13.14 -8.56
N ASP A 164 -17.87 14.41 -8.98
CA ASP A 164 -17.15 14.84 -10.18
C ASP A 164 -15.84 15.58 -9.91
N ALA A 165 -15.68 16.09 -8.69
CA ALA A 165 -14.47 16.74 -8.20
C ALA A 165 -14.37 16.52 -6.68
N VAL A 166 -13.25 16.91 -6.09
CA VAL A 166 -13.10 16.94 -4.63
C VAL A 166 -14.11 17.95 -4.07
N PRO A 167 -14.99 17.57 -3.12
CA PRO A 167 -15.94 18.49 -2.51
C PRO A 167 -15.26 19.69 -1.85
N ASP A 168 -15.89 20.87 -1.94
CA ASP A 168 -15.38 22.08 -1.31
C ASP A 168 -15.21 21.90 0.22
N GLY A 169 -14.11 22.42 0.75
CA GLY A 169 -13.82 22.40 2.20
C GLY A 169 -13.24 21.09 2.72
N ILE A 170 -12.92 20.14 1.84
CA ILE A 170 -12.05 19.01 2.17
C ILE A 170 -10.60 19.49 2.16
N GLU A 171 -9.93 19.32 3.29
CA GLU A 171 -8.53 19.64 3.50
C GLU A 171 -7.70 18.36 3.68
N ASP A 172 -6.37 18.47 3.61
CA ASP A 172 -5.48 17.32 3.76
C ASP A 172 -5.64 16.57 5.09
N SER A 173 -6.04 17.27 6.16
CA SER A 173 -6.29 16.68 7.48
C SER A 173 -7.57 15.84 7.56
N ASP A 174 -8.46 15.95 6.57
CA ASP A 174 -9.70 15.18 6.56
C ASP A 174 -9.49 13.75 6.07
N PHE A 175 -8.42 13.48 5.32
CA PHE A 175 -8.03 12.14 4.90
C PHE A 175 -7.53 11.33 6.09
N GLN A 176 -8.30 10.31 6.47
CA GLN A 176 -7.96 9.44 7.59
C GLN A 176 -7.10 8.27 7.12
N ALA A 177 -6.05 7.97 7.88
CA ALA A 177 -5.26 6.77 7.74
C ALA A 177 -5.94 5.57 8.45
N ASP A 178 -5.34 4.39 8.38
CA ASP A 178 -5.77 3.27 9.22
C ASP A 178 -5.30 3.49 10.67
N ASP A 179 -6.20 3.25 11.63
CA ASP A 179 -6.00 3.51 13.07
C ASP A 179 -6.70 2.39 13.88
N PHE A 180 -6.06 1.21 13.89
CA PHE A 180 -6.55 0.00 14.53
C PHE A 180 -5.67 -0.50 15.68
N TYR A 181 -4.70 0.29 16.12
CA TYR A 181 -3.99 0.12 17.38
C TYR A 181 -4.20 1.34 18.27
N THR A 182 -4.28 1.10 19.58
CA THR A 182 -4.10 2.16 20.56
C THR A 182 -2.60 2.48 20.73
N ASP A 183 -2.29 3.61 21.39
CA ASP A 183 -0.92 3.99 21.76
C ASP A 183 -0.13 2.91 22.55
N ASP A 184 -0.83 1.97 23.19
CA ASP A 184 -0.24 0.84 23.92
C ASP A 184 -0.29 -0.50 23.14
N CYS A 185 -0.46 -0.42 21.81
CA CYS A 185 -0.51 -1.56 20.89
C CYS A 185 -1.63 -2.56 21.18
N THR A 186 -2.78 -2.08 21.67
CA THR A 186 -3.98 -2.90 21.80
C THR A 186 -4.74 -2.91 20.47
N PHE A 187 -4.92 -4.10 19.88
CA PHE A 187 -5.66 -4.28 18.63
C PHE A 187 -7.14 -3.87 18.74
N ILE A 188 -7.58 -3.02 17.81
CA ILE A 188 -8.96 -2.53 17.66
C ILE A 188 -9.59 -3.24 16.47
N ASN A 189 -10.54 -4.13 16.76
CA ASN A 189 -11.27 -4.84 15.70
C ASN A 189 -12.39 -3.98 15.08
N ASP A 190 -12.77 -4.33 13.85
CA ASP A 190 -13.86 -3.69 13.09
C ASP A 190 -15.27 -3.98 13.65
N SER A 191 -15.39 -4.68 14.78
CA SER A 191 -16.65 -5.12 15.40
C SER A 191 -17.55 -6.01 14.51
N SER A 192 -17.04 -6.54 13.38
CA SER A 192 -17.77 -7.48 12.51
C SER A 192 -18.00 -8.84 13.18
N GLY A 193 -17.25 -9.14 14.24
CA GLY A 193 -17.23 -10.45 14.90
C GLY A 193 -16.33 -11.47 14.20
N LEU A 194 -15.62 -11.08 13.14
CA LEU A 194 -14.59 -11.88 12.49
C LEU A 194 -13.25 -11.64 13.19
N GLU A 195 -12.70 -12.72 13.76
CA GLU A 195 -11.43 -12.70 14.47
C GLU A 195 -10.29 -12.17 13.57
N GLY A 196 -9.46 -11.29 14.11
CA GLY A 196 -8.32 -10.70 13.38
C GLY A 196 -8.69 -9.64 12.33
N SER A 197 -9.91 -9.11 12.35
CA SER A 197 -10.32 -8.06 11.40
C SER A 197 -10.03 -6.67 11.95
N PRO A 198 -9.07 -5.92 11.39
CA PRO A 198 -8.71 -4.59 11.88
C PRO A 198 -9.76 -3.54 11.52
N SER A 199 -9.94 -2.56 12.39
CA SER A 199 -10.77 -1.37 12.11
C SER A 199 -10.08 -0.43 11.11
N VAL A 200 -10.27 -0.66 9.81
CA VAL A 200 -9.63 0.10 8.72
C VAL A 200 -10.54 1.22 8.18
N VAL A 201 -9.95 2.29 7.62
CA VAL A 201 -10.69 3.46 7.12
C VAL A 201 -11.64 3.11 5.98
N LEU A 202 -11.28 2.12 5.16
CA LEU A 202 -12.11 1.63 4.06
C LEU A 202 -13.19 0.65 4.52
N GLY A 203 -13.24 0.27 5.80
CA GLY A 203 -14.17 -0.70 6.37
C GLY A 203 -15.64 -0.57 5.92
N PRO A 204 -16.20 0.65 5.75
CA PRO A 204 -17.57 0.83 5.28
C PRO A 204 -17.89 0.29 3.87
N TRP A 205 -16.93 -0.23 3.10
CA TRP A 205 -17.15 -0.74 1.74
C TRP A 205 -18.05 -1.99 1.68
N TRP A 206 -18.16 -2.72 2.78
CA TRP A 206 -18.89 -3.99 2.85
C TRP A 206 -19.79 -4.12 4.09
N GLU A 207 -20.71 -5.06 4.01
CA GLU A 207 -21.50 -5.56 5.13
C GLU A 207 -21.72 -7.08 5.00
N TYR A 208 -22.27 -7.71 6.05
CA TYR A 208 -22.44 -9.16 6.11
C TYR A 208 -23.89 -9.61 6.34
N PRO A 209 -24.78 -9.52 5.34
CA PRO A 209 -26.14 -10.04 5.44
C PRO A 209 -26.23 -11.56 5.36
N ASN A 210 -25.12 -12.28 5.07
CA ASN A 210 -24.88 -13.75 5.03
C ASN A 210 -23.72 -14.09 4.06
N CYS A 211 -23.29 -13.10 3.29
CA CYS A 211 -22.16 -13.08 2.37
C CYS A 211 -21.55 -11.68 2.42
N VAL A 212 -20.39 -11.45 1.80
CA VAL A 212 -19.77 -10.12 1.76
C VAL A 212 -20.48 -9.28 0.69
N ALA A 213 -21.47 -8.49 1.13
CA ALA A 213 -22.22 -7.59 0.27
C ALA A 213 -21.50 -6.25 0.17
N THR A 214 -21.49 -5.64 -1.02
CA THR A 214 -20.93 -4.31 -1.23
C THR A 214 -21.95 -3.24 -0.85
N THR A 215 -21.52 -2.26 -0.05
CA THR A 215 -22.38 -1.13 0.37
C THR A 215 -22.46 -0.05 -0.70
N MET A 216 -21.57 -0.11 -1.70
CA MET A 216 -21.39 0.91 -2.73
C MET A 216 -21.04 2.30 -2.17
N VAL A 217 -20.57 2.38 -0.92
CA VAL A 217 -20.03 3.62 -0.34
C VAL A 217 -18.83 4.08 -1.17
N PRO A 218 -18.88 5.29 -1.75
CA PRO A 218 -17.72 5.84 -2.43
C PRO A 218 -16.74 6.44 -1.43
N PHE A 219 -15.47 6.45 -1.81
CA PHE A 219 -14.37 7.01 -1.03
C PHE A 219 -13.62 8.04 -1.87
N LEU A 220 -13.16 9.11 -1.23
CA LEU A 220 -12.00 9.86 -1.73
C LEU A 220 -10.76 9.20 -1.16
N LEU A 221 -9.74 8.98 -1.98
CA LEU A 221 -8.46 8.45 -1.54
C LEU A 221 -7.35 9.39 -2.03
N ARG A 222 -6.53 9.88 -1.10
CA ARG A 222 -5.28 10.56 -1.43
C ARG A 222 -4.20 9.49 -1.59
N THR A 223 -3.64 9.36 -2.78
CA THR A 223 -2.62 8.36 -3.13
C THR A 223 -1.23 8.80 -2.68
N SER A 224 -0.28 7.88 -2.73
CA SER A 224 1.14 8.06 -2.38
C SER A 224 1.83 9.14 -3.22
N ASP A 225 1.36 9.36 -4.46
CA ASP A 225 1.84 10.44 -5.33
C ASP A 225 1.16 11.81 -5.06
N GLY A 226 0.26 11.88 -4.08
CA GLY A 226 -0.51 13.07 -3.73
C GLY A 226 -1.74 13.34 -4.59
N SER A 227 -2.01 12.53 -5.61
CA SER A 227 -3.27 12.62 -6.37
C SER A 227 -4.46 12.28 -5.46
N ILE A 228 -5.63 12.79 -5.82
CA ILE A 228 -6.89 12.35 -5.20
C ILE A 228 -7.69 11.58 -6.23
N ILE A 229 -8.09 10.36 -5.88
CA ILE A 229 -9.03 9.56 -6.67
C ILE A 229 -10.37 9.49 -5.96
N LYS A 230 -11.45 9.32 -6.73
CA LYS A 230 -12.67 8.70 -6.19
C LYS A 230 -12.61 7.20 -6.47
N MET A 231 -13.10 6.38 -5.55
CA MET A 231 -13.21 4.94 -5.73
C MET A 231 -14.47 4.37 -5.09
N VAL A 232 -14.92 3.21 -5.57
CA VAL A 232 -15.95 2.37 -4.94
C VAL A 232 -15.61 0.91 -5.17
N VAL A 233 -15.90 0.05 -4.19
CA VAL A 233 -15.81 -1.40 -4.35
C VAL A 233 -17.13 -1.92 -4.92
N GLU A 234 -17.11 -2.37 -6.17
CA GLU A 234 -18.29 -2.85 -6.87
C GLU A 234 -18.60 -4.30 -6.54
N ALA A 235 -17.55 -5.12 -6.38
CA ALA A 235 -17.69 -6.55 -6.10
C ALA A 235 -16.55 -7.10 -5.25
N TYR A 236 -16.88 -8.15 -4.50
CA TYR A 236 -15.97 -9.03 -3.76
C TYR A 236 -15.89 -10.43 -4.37
N TYR A 237 -16.94 -10.85 -5.07
CA TYR A 237 -17.01 -12.13 -5.76
C TYR A 237 -16.77 -11.95 -7.26
N GLU A 238 -16.07 -12.90 -7.90
CA GLU A 238 -15.88 -12.90 -9.36
C GLU A 238 -17.22 -12.91 -10.11
N SER A 239 -18.22 -13.59 -9.55
CA SER A 239 -19.60 -13.52 -10.05
C SER A 239 -20.63 -13.75 -8.94
N GLY A 240 -21.84 -13.22 -9.12
CA GLY A 240 -22.94 -13.37 -8.16
C GLY A 240 -22.99 -12.28 -7.07
N GLN A 241 -22.28 -11.16 -7.25
CA GLN A 241 -22.30 -10.06 -6.28
C GLN A 241 -23.71 -9.48 -6.08
N GLU A 242 -24.47 -9.30 -7.16
CA GLU A 242 -25.83 -8.73 -7.09
C GLU A 242 -26.78 -9.62 -6.27
N ASP A 243 -26.66 -10.95 -6.39
CA ASP A 243 -27.44 -11.89 -5.58
C ASP A 243 -27.04 -11.84 -4.10
N CYS A 244 -25.75 -11.62 -3.81
CA CYS A 244 -25.28 -11.40 -2.45
C CYS A 244 -25.87 -10.11 -1.86
N ASN A 245 -25.77 -9.00 -2.60
CA ASN A 245 -26.26 -7.70 -2.16
C ASN A 245 -27.78 -7.71 -1.91
N ASN A 246 -28.55 -8.34 -2.80
CA ASN A 246 -30.02 -8.28 -2.73
C ASN A 246 -30.63 -9.35 -1.81
N ASN A 247 -30.03 -10.54 -1.74
CA ASN A 247 -30.66 -11.72 -1.16
C ASN A 247 -29.78 -12.47 -0.15
N GLY A 248 -28.54 -12.01 0.10
CA GLY A 248 -27.60 -12.70 0.98
C GLY A 248 -27.09 -14.04 0.41
N VAL A 249 -27.24 -14.27 -0.90
CA VAL A 249 -26.78 -15.49 -1.55
C VAL A 249 -25.33 -15.30 -2.00
N PRO A 250 -24.36 -16.07 -1.47
CA PRO A 250 -22.96 -15.84 -1.78
C PRO A 250 -22.65 -16.08 -3.25
N GLY A 251 -21.80 -15.23 -3.80
CA GLY A 251 -21.23 -15.42 -5.13
C GLY A 251 -20.18 -16.52 -5.20
N SER A 252 -19.59 -16.72 -6.38
CA SER A 252 -18.48 -17.64 -6.60
C SER A 252 -17.14 -16.91 -6.58
N ASN A 253 -16.08 -17.63 -6.22
CA ASN A 253 -14.71 -17.13 -6.15
C ASN A 253 -14.60 -15.82 -5.36
N SER A 254 -14.71 -15.97 -4.05
CA SER A 254 -14.64 -14.89 -3.06
C SER A 254 -13.26 -14.21 -3.03
N ALA A 255 -13.27 -12.91 -2.78
CA ALA A 255 -12.12 -12.02 -2.74
C ALA A 255 -11.42 -11.87 -4.11
N ILE A 256 -12.21 -11.95 -5.18
CA ILE A 256 -11.86 -11.36 -6.47
C ILE A 256 -12.53 -9.99 -6.48
N ILE A 257 -11.81 -8.98 -6.01
CA ILE A 257 -12.36 -7.66 -5.72
C ILE A 257 -12.34 -6.81 -6.99
N THR A 258 -13.46 -6.16 -7.29
CA THR A 258 -13.58 -5.17 -8.36
C THR A 258 -13.70 -3.79 -7.75
N ILE A 259 -12.76 -2.91 -8.08
CA ILE A 259 -12.74 -1.50 -7.67
C ILE A 259 -12.92 -0.63 -8.92
N ARG A 260 -13.94 0.22 -8.92
CA ARG A 260 -14.09 1.29 -9.89
C ARG A 260 -13.49 2.57 -9.31
N TRP A 261 -12.70 3.28 -10.10
CA TRP A 261 -12.08 4.52 -9.64
C TRP A 261 -11.67 5.44 -10.79
N ARG A 262 -11.45 6.73 -10.48
CA ARG A 262 -10.79 7.68 -11.37
C ARG A 262 -10.08 8.79 -10.58
N LYS A 263 -9.03 9.36 -11.16
CA LYS A 263 -8.41 10.59 -10.64
C LYS A 263 -9.40 11.75 -10.75
N LEU A 264 -9.49 12.53 -9.69
CA LEU A 264 -10.22 13.80 -9.66
C LEU A 264 -9.27 14.94 -10.06
N GLN A 265 -9.83 15.94 -10.74
CA GLN A 265 -9.12 17.17 -11.10
C GLN A 265 -9.31 18.24 -10.04
#